data_AF-A0A136Q8A0-F1
#
_entry.id   AF-A0A136Q8A0-F1
#
_cell.length_a   1.000
_cell.length_b   1.000
_cell.length_c   1.000
_cell.angle_alpha   90.00
_cell.angle_beta   90.00
_cell.angle_gamma   90.00
#
_symmetry.space_group_name_H-M   'P 1'
#
loop_
_entity.id
_entity.type
_entity.pdbx_description
1 polymer ?
#
loop_
_entity_poly.entity_id
_entity_poly.type
_entity_poly.pdbx_seq_one_letter_code
_entity_poly.pdbx_strand_id
1 'polypeptide(L)' 'ILKKAGELINILKQNPFQAPPPYEKLVGDLQGYYSRRINVQHRLVYSVDKDAQIVVIRSMWTHYE' A
#
# COMPACT_ATOMS: atom_id res chain seq x y z
N ILE A 1 13.16 -7.69 0.94
CA ILE A 1 12.26 -6.53 1.16
C ILE A 1 12.17 -5.66 -0.09
N LEU A 2 13.29 -5.08 -0.57
CA LEU A 2 13.32 -4.13 -1.71
C LEU A 2 12.65 -4.65 -2.99
N LYS A 3 12.91 -5.91 -3.38
CA LYS A 3 12.27 -6.53 -4.55
C LYS A 3 10.74 -6.53 -4.45
N LYS A 4 10.20 -6.91 -3.30
CA LYS A 4 8.75 -7.00 -3.09
C LYS A 4 8.10 -5.62 -3.04
N ALA A 5 8.77 -4.64 -2.44
CA ALA A 5 8.31 -3.25 -2.45
C ALA A 5 8.24 -2.71 -3.89
N GLY A 6 9.26 -2.98 -4.72
CA GLY A 6 9.25 -2.60 -6.14
C GLY A 6 8.08 -3.22 -6.93
N GLU A 7 7.79 -4.51 -6.71
CA GLU A 7 6.62 -5.17 -7.31
C GLU A 7 5.31 -4.50 -6.90
N LEU A 8 5.15 -4.16 -5.60
CA LEU A 8 3.96 -3.47 -5.13
C LEU A 8 3.83 -2.07 -5.72
N ILE A 9 4.92 -1.30 -5.85
CA ILE A 9 4.90 0.01 -6.50
C ILE A 9 4.43 -0.12 -7.95
N ASN A 10 4.90 -1.13 -8.68
CA ASN A 10 4.47 -1.36 -10.06
C ASN A 10 2.97 -1.70 -10.14
N ILE A 11 2.47 -2.50 -9.20
CA ILE A 11 1.02 -2.75 -9.08
C ILE A 11 0.26 -1.45 -8.82
N LEU A 12 0.71 -0.62 -7.88
CA LEU A 12 0.04 0.63 -7.55
C LEU A 12 -0.01 1.61 -8.73
N LYS A 13 1.02 1.63 -9.58
CA LYS A 13 1.05 2.43 -10.81
C LYS A 13 0.04 1.96 -11.86
N GLN A 14 -0.20 0.65 -11.95
CA GLN A 14 -1.12 0.08 -12.93
C GLN A 14 -2.57 0.09 -12.44
N ASN A 15 -2.79 -0.45 -11.24
CA ASN A 15 -4.09 -0.49 -10.60
C ASN A 15 -3.90 -0.61 -9.07
N PRO A 16 -4.11 0.46 -8.30
CA PRO A 16 -3.93 0.41 -6.85
C PRO A 16 -4.90 -0.56 -6.16
N PHE A 17 -6.03 -0.89 -6.79
CA PHE A 17 -7.04 -1.82 -6.27
C PHE A 17 -6.93 -3.24 -6.84
N GLN A 18 -5.81 -3.60 -7.48
CA GLN A 18 -5.61 -4.95 -8.01
C GLN A 18 -5.57 -6.00 -6.89
N ALA A 19 -6.28 -7.11 -7.07
CA ALA A 19 -6.11 -8.33 -6.29
C ALA A 19 -6.14 -9.54 -7.23
N PRO A 20 -5.17 -10.49 -7.15
CA PRO A 20 -4.01 -10.53 -6.24
C PRO A 20 -2.83 -9.63 -6.68
N PRO A 21 -1.90 -9.29 -5.76
CA PRO A 21 -1.89 -9.60 -4.32
C PRO A 21 -2.95 -8.82 -3.54
N PRO A 22 -3.39 -9.30 -2.36
CA PRO A 22 -4.46 -8.66 -1.60
C PRO A 22 -4.03 -7.30 -1.05
N TYR A 23 -5.04 -6.45 -0.80
CA TYR A 23 -4.92 -5.22 -0.04
C TYR A 23 -6.07 -5.14 0.97
N GLU A 24 -5.88 -4.35 2.02
CA GLU A 24 -6.87 -4.15 3.08
C GLU A 24 -7.24 -2.66 3.12
N LYS A 25 -8.52 -2.32 3.22
CA LYS A 25 -8.95 -0.95 3.49
C LYS A 25 -8.85 -0.70 5.00
N LEU A 26 -8.16 0.37 5.38
CA LEU A 26 -7.99 0.73 6.79
C LEU A 26 -9.20 1.51 7.31
N VAL A 27 -9.43 1.43 8.62
CA VAL A 27 -10.57 2.01 9.34
C VAL A 27 -10.07 2.89 10.51
N GLY A 28 -10.99 3.62 11.16
CA GLY A 28 -10.67 4.54 12.25
C GLY A 28 -9.86 5.74 11.76
N ASP A 29 -8.80 6.11 12.49
CA ASP A 29 -7.93 7.25 12.15
C ASP A 29 -7.21 7.10 10.80
N LEU A 30 -7.12 5.87 10.28
CA LEU A 30 -6.56 5.55 8.98
C LEU A 30 -7.63 5.31 7.91
N GLN A 31 -8.87 5.75 8.14
CA GLN A 31 -9.91 5.72 7.12
C GLN A 31 -9.43 6.47 5.86
N GLY A 32 -9.65 5.87 4.69
CA GLY A 32 -9.19 6.40 3.40
C GLY A 32 -7.80 5.89 2.98
N TYR A 33 -7.09 5.18 3.86
CA TYR A 33 -5.87 4.48 3.53
C TYR A 33 -6.13 3.00 3.23
N TYR A 34 -5.16 2.41 2.55
CA TYR A 34 -5.10 1.01 2.18
C TYR A 34 -3.75 0.43 2.61
N SER A 35 -3.72 -0.84 2.97
CA SER A 35 -2.49 -1.56 3.32
C SER A 35 -2.24 -2.73 2.39
N ARG A 36 -0.97 -2.95 2.03
CA ARG A 36 -0.49 -4.14 1.31
C ARG A 36 0.68 -4.76 2.07
N ARG A 37 0.75 -6.09 2.10
CA ARG A 37 1.79 -6.82 2.81
C ARG A 37 3.08 -6.89 1.98
N ILE A 38 4.19 -6.43 2.53
CA ILE A 38 5.53 -6.60 1.95
C ILE A 38 6.12 -7.94 2.42
N ASN A 39 6.03 -8.23 3.72
CA ASN A 39 6.35 -9.50 4.35
C ASN A 39 5.50 -9.67 5.62
N VAL A 40 5.78 -10.67 6.47
CA VAL A 40 4.99 -10.92 7.69
C VAL A 40 4.95 -9.70 8.64
N GLN A 41 6.01 -8.88 8.66
CA GLN A 41 6.18 -7.76 9.60
C GLN A 41 5.91 -6.38 8.99
N HIS A 42 6.00 -6.21 7.68
CA HIS A 42 6.03 -4.90 7.04
C HIS A 42 4.86 -4.73 6.06
N ARG A 43 4.27 -3.53 6.11
CA ARG A 43 3.13 -3.13 5.30
C ARG A 43 3.46 -1.84 4.55
N LEU A 44 3.03 -1.78 3.29
CA LEU A 44 2.92 -0.55 2.51
C LEU A 44 1.54 0.05 2.80
N VAL A 45 1.51 1.27 3.32
CA VAL A 45 0.29 2.04 3.56
C VAL A 45 0.22 3.19 2.56
N TYR A 46 -0.91 3.30 1.84
CA TYR A 46 -1.11 4.28 0.79
C TYR A 46 -2.54 4.79 0.76
N SER A 47 -2.76 5.96 0.17
CA SER A 47 -4.07 6.47 -0.22
C SER A 47 -4.13 6.65 -1.74
N VAL A 48 -5.35 6.74 -2.27
CA VAL A 48 -5.59 6.92 -3.71
C VAL A 48 -6.51 8.12 -3.87
N ASP A 49 -6.01 9.13 -4.56
CA ASP A 49 -6.81 10.19 -5.13
C ASP A 49 -7.23 9.75 -6.54
N LYS A 50 -8.53 9.46 -6.71
CA LYS A 50 -9.06 8.95 -7.97
C LYS A 50 -9.18 10.03 -9.04
N ASP A 51 -9.45 11.26 -8.62
CA ASP A 51 -9.70 12.38 -9.54
C ASP A 51 -8.38 12.89 -10.10
N ALA A 52 -7.36 13.01 -9.24
CA ALA A 52 -6.01 13.37 -9.65
C ALA A 52 -5.21 12.18 -10.23
N GLN A 53 -5.72 10.95 -10.13
CA GLN A 53 -5.01 9.71 -10.45
C GLN A 53 -3.66 9.59 -9.70
N ILE A 54 -3.61 10.06 -8.46
CA ILE A 54 -2.41 10.07 -7.62
C ILE A 54 -2.50 8.96 -6.57
N VAL A 55 -1.43 8.19 -6.45
CA VAL A 55 -1.23 7.28 -5.32
C VAL A 55 -0.19 7.89 -4.38
N VAL A 56 -0.60 8.18 -3.14
CA VAL A 56 0.29 8.72 -2.11
C VAL A 56 0.69 7.60 -1.17
N ILE A 57 1.99 7.32 -1.10
CA ILE A 57 2.53 6.35 -0.16
C ILE A 57 2.82 7.08 1.16
N ARG A 58 2.16 6.67 2.24
CA ARG A 58 2.34 7.27 3.57
C ARG A 58 3.46 6.61 4.36
N SER A 59 3.57 5.29 4.29
CA SER A 59 4.66 4.54 4.93
C SER A 59 4.87 3.18 4.27
N MET A 60 6.07 2.62 4.42
CA MET A 60 6.41 1.26 3.98
C MET A 60 6.96 0.37 5.10
N TRP A 61 6.91 0.85 6.33
CA TRP A 61 7.48 0.18 7.50
C TRP A 61 6.63 0.44 8.73
N THR A 62 6.27 -0.63 9.44
CA THR A 62 6.01 -0.55 10.88
C THR A 62 7.28 -1.05 11.55
N HIS A 63 7.93 -0.13 12.27
CA HIS A 63 9.12 -0.35 13.08
C HIS A 63 8.94 -1.53 14.03
N TYR A 64 10.00 -2.33 14.25
CA TYR A 64 10.50 -2.85 15.53
C TYR A 64 11.81 -3.59 15.23
N GLU A 65 12.90 -3.17 15.88
CA GLU A 65 13.98 -4.10 16.26
C GLU A 65 13.44 -5.11 17.29
#